data_AF-Q47D03-F1
#
_entry.id   AF-Q47D03-F1
#
_cell.length_a   1.000
_cell.length_b   1.000
_cell.length_c   1.000
_cell.angle_alpha   90.00
_cell.angle_beta   90.00
_cell.angle_gamma   90.00
#
_symmetry.space_group_name_H-M   'P 1'
#
loop_
_entity.id
_entity.type
_entity.pdbx_description
1 polymer ?
#
loop_
_entity_poly.entity_id
_entity_poly.type
_entity_poly.pdbx_seq_one_letter_code
_entity_poly.pdbx_strand_id
1 'polypeptide(L)'
;MAIVREHNFTLATARHVFLHPSRGVIFTADGLPLAEAEKVGFSPLIMYGVSLPGLPDIAVRFVRLDAPRPIIDVLTEFWDCLPELRGKPERLRISRNCAAADQGFIEVLQGAGIAIDVAASNDKSHAAVLRNAQKDARQLQFYLPKSLDELHQTADKAFRFRCQHFSKVAQRELANQWKVLPFVEPKVDVPDNMDWIPGDWLSAWQMNVPANLPRYRDASNDPKLRNWLFSGDADDAMADPISGDIPAKEPTEYFDSTASKEVSSMIQCWPGGKKAIADSIEVTVKEISWMIAGQQALPPEKFDRLLDILGFQAKHEYYEPSKPCILIAEMGKHAREAYLALTHGGDLALSIDAVPDRGVPDPSWQYLTFAAHGSQPSVIMVPRGSRVSTQMPDYFMNYTGTQTIPENVYRDIVATCAAIGRKPAQNVALTKGLYQRHSETFDGLMRSSRYY
;
A
#
# COMPACT_ATOMS: atom_id res chain seq x y z
N MET A 1 9.65 8.69 -25.44
CA MET A 1 9.92 7.26 -25.19
C MET A 1 8.59 6.54 -25.23
N ALA A 2 8.44 5.51 -26.05
CA ALA A 2 7.25 4.66 -26.02
C ALA A 2 7.28 3.84 -24.73
N ILE A 3 6.17 3.82 -23.99
CA ILE A 3 6.01 2.99 -22.80
C ILE A 3 5.88 1.53 -23.25
N VAL A 4 6.64 0.63 -22.64
CA VAL A 4 6.51 -0.83 -22.86
C VAL A 4 5.23 -1.29 -22.17
N ARG A 5 4.42 -2.12 -22.84
CA ARG A 5 3.18 -2.64 -22.25
C ARG A 5 3.52 -3.77 -21.26
N GLU A 6 4.00 -3.41 -20.08
CA GLU A 6 4.32 -4.33 -18.99
C GLU A 6 3.16 -4.45 -17.98
N HIS A 7 2.83 -5.67 -17.55
CA HIS A 7 1.89 -5.93 -16.47
C HIS A 7 2.57 -6.68 -15.32
N ASN A 8 2.17 -6.38 -14.08
CA ASN A 8 2.54 -7.18 -12.91
C ASN A 8 1.41 -8.14 -12.58
N PHE A 9 1.72 -9.43 -12.47
CA PHE A 9 0.77 -10.44 -12.04
C PHE A 9 1.11 -10.96 -10.64
N THR A 10 0.09 -11.07 -9.79
CA THR A 10 0.20 -11.57 -8.43
C THR A 10 -0.87 -12.60 -8.12
N LEU A 11 -0.53 -13.57 -7.28
CA LEU A 11 -1.36 -14.72 -6.95
C LEU A 11 -1.11 -15.11 -5.48
N ALA A 12 -2.18 -15.19 -4.68
CA ALA A 12 -2.14 -15.60 -3.28
C ALA A 12 -3.54 -15.99 -2.78
N THR A 13 -3.65 -16.60 -1.61
CA THR A 13 -4.95 -16.66 -0.92
C THR A 13 -5.35 -15.28 -0.41
N ALA A 14 -6.64 -14.97 -0.48
CA ALA A 14 -7.19 -13.73 0.06
C ALA A 14 -7.05 -13.72 1.60
N ARG A 15 -6.52 -12.62 2.13
CA ARG A 15 -6.27 -12.44 3.56
C ARG A 15 -7.53 -12.04 4.35
N HIS A 16 -8.42 -11.32 3.69
CA HIS A 16 -9.54 -10.62 4.30
C HIS A 16 -10.90 -10.94 3.69
N VAL A 17 -10.95 -11.76 2.64
CA VAL A 17 -12.17 -12.01 1.85
C VAL A 17 -12.42 -13.51 1.77
N PHE A 18 -13.60 -13.94 2.19
CA PHE A 18 -13.99 -15.34 2.28
C PHE A 18 -15.42 -15.53 1.76
N LEU A 19 -15.80 -16.78 1.52
CA LEU A 19 -17.20 -17.15 1.31
C LEU A 19 -17.80 -17.81 2.53
N HIS A 20 -19.09 -17.58 2.74
CA HIS A 20 -19.91 -18.28 3.72
C HIS A 20 -21.15 -18.86 3.04
N PRO A 21 -21.50 -20.13 3.28
CA PRO A 21 -22.56 -20.82 2.53
C PRO A 21 -23.92 -20.11 2.49
N SER A 22 -24.32 -19.45 3.58
CA SER A 22 -25.62 -18.76 3.66
C SER A 22 -25.56 -17.24 3.59
N ARG A 23 -24.37 -16.63 3.63
CA ARG A 23 -24.20 -15.17 3.68
C ARG A 23 -23.48 -14.60 2.47
N GLY A 24 -22.91 -15.46 1.62
CA GLY A 24 -22.17 -15.01 0.46
C GLY A 24 -20.77 -14.54 0.85
N VAL A 25 -20.37 -13.36 0.37
CA VAL A 25 -19.04 -12.81 0.62
C VAL A 25 -18.94 -12.23 2.04
N ILE A 26 -17.89 -12.63 2.77
CA ILE A 26 -17.58 -12.17 4.12
C ILE A 26 -16.22 -11.47 4.11
N PHE A 27 -16.12 -10.39 4.87
CA PHE A 27 -14.91 -9.62 5.07
C PHE A 27 -14.44 -9.70 6.53
N THR A 28 -13.12 -9.64 6.74
CA THR A 28 -12.54 -9.69 8.09
C THR A 28 -11.74 -8.43 8.39
N ALA A 29 -11.87 -7.93 9.62
CA ALA A 29 -11.21 -6.70 10.03
C ALA A 29 -9.69 -6.84 10.03
N ASP A 30 -9.20 -7.90 10.65
CA ASP A 30 -7.81 -8.33 10.58
C ASP A 30 -7.65 -9.55 9.66
N GLY A 31 -6.40 -9.91 9.37
CA GLY A 31 -6.14 -11.18 8.67
C GLY A 31 -6.71 -12.36 9.46
N LEU A 32 -7.30 -13.31 8.76
CA LEU A 32 -7.85 -14.53 9.35
C LEU A 32 -7.08 -15.74 8.81
N PRO A 33 -6.29 -16.46 9.63
CA PRO A 33 -5.62 -17.68 9.20
C PRO A 33 -6.62 -18.70 8.64
N LEU A 34 -6.21 -19.47 7.63
CA LEU A 34 -7.10 -20.39 6.90
C LEU A 34 -7.72 -21.45 7.81
N ALA A 35 -6.92 -21.98 8.76
CA ALA A 35 -7.40 -22.94 9.75
C ALA A 35 -8.44 -22.34 10.72
N GLU A 36 -8.41 -21.03 10.94
CA GLU A 36 -9.44 -20.35 11.75
C GLU A 36 -10.69 -20.04 10.91
N ALA A 37 -10.50 -19.66 9.64
CA ALA A 37 -11.60 -19.49 8.70
C ALA A 37 -12.44 -20.76 8.59
N GLU A 38 -11.81 -21.92 8.49
CA GLU A 38 -12.50 -23.21 8.45
C GLU A 38 -13.34 -23.48 9.71
N LYS A 39 -12.81 -23.18 10.91
CA LYS A 39 -13.52 -23.35 12.18
C LYS A 39 -14.82 -22.52 12.27
N VAL A 40 -14.85 -21.37 11.61
CA VAL A 40 -16.04 -20.49 11.58
C VAL A 40 -16.91 -20.71 10.32
N GLY A 41 -16.62 -21.77 9.54
CA GLY A 41 -17.38 -22.16 8.36
C GLY A 41 -17.15 -21.26 7.14
N PHE A 42 -15.99 -20.60 7.06
CA PHE A 42 -15.61 -19.77 5.92
C PHE A 42 -14.77 -20.57 4.93
N SER A 43 -15.11 -20.44 3.65
CA SER A 43 -14.35 -21.01 2.54
C SER A 43 -13.32 -19.99 2.04
N PRO A 44 -12.02 -20.32 2.07
CA PRO A 44 -10.96 -19.47 1.55
C PRO A 44 -11.06 -19.23 0.04
N LEU A 45 -10.55 -18.08 -0.39
CA LEU A 45 -10.47 -17.70 -1.79
C LEU A 45 -9.02 -17.55 -2.24
N ILE A 46 -8.75 -17.91 -3.49
CA ILE A 46 -7.54 -17.50 -4.20
C ILE A 46 -7.85 -16.16 -4.87
N MET A 47 -6.93 -15.22 -4.72
CA MET A 47 -6.95 -13.91 -5.35
C MET A 47 -5.87 -13.84 -6.43
N TYR A 48 -6.31 -13.59 -7.66
CA TYR A 48 -5.46 -13.26 -8.80
C TYR A 48 -5.48 -11.74 -8.96
N GLY A 49 -4.34 -11.13 -9.23
CA GLY A 49 -4.24 -9.68 -9.40
C GLY A 49 -3.37 -9.29 -10.58
N VAL A 50 -3.80 -8.28 -11.33
CA VAL A 50 -3.03 -7.64 -12.41
C VAL A 50 -2.92 -6.14 -12.16
N SER A 51 -1.71 -5.59 -12.27
CA SER A 51 -1.46 -4.16 -12.13
C SER A 51 -0.60 -3.61 -13.26
N LEU A 52 -0.71 -2.30 -13.47
CA LEU A 52 0.16 -1.54 -14.36
C LEU A 52 1.35 -0.98 -13.54
N PRO A 53 2.61 -1.20 -13.95
CA PRO A 53 3.77 -0.65 -13.25
C PRO A 53 3.67 0.87 -13.05
N GLY A 54 3.97 1.34 -11.85
CA GLY A 54 3.92 2.75 -11.47
C GLY A 54 2.51 3.32 -11.24
N LEU A 55 1.45 2.50 -11.40
CA LEU A 55 0.10 2.84 -10.99
C LEU A 55 -0.28 2.01 -9.76
N PRO A 56 -0.92 2.62 -8.74
CA PRO A 56 -1.22 1.94 -7.48
C PRO A 56 -2.36 0.94 -7.58
N ASP A 57 -3.15 0.98 -8.66
CA ASP A 57 -4.39 0.22 -8.79
C ASP A 57 -4.17 -1.19 -9.31
N ILE A 58 -4.94 -2.12 -8.75
CA ILE A 58 -4.87 -3.53 -9.08
C ILE A 58 -6.26 -4.06 -9.40
N ALA A 59 -6.38 -4.70 -10.56
CA ALA A 59 -7.54 -5.48 -10.92
C ALA A 59 -7.45 -6.84 -10.24
N VAL A 60 -8.54 -7.33 -9.64
CA VAL A 60 -8.53 -8.60 -8.90
C VAL A 60 -9.65 -9.54 -9.34
N ARG A 61 -9.38 -10.84 -9.24
CA ARG A 61 -10.35 -11.93 -9.40
C ARG A 61 -10.24 -12.88 -8.22
N PHE A 62 -11.37 -13.46 -7.85
CA PHE A 62 -11.47 -14.39 -6.72
C PHE A 62 -12.07 -15.71 -7.16
N VAL A 63 -11.45 -16.82 -6.80
CA VAL A 63 -12.00 -18.16 -6.98
C VAL A 63 -11.90 -18.93 -5.68
N ARG A 64 -12.63 -20.03 -5.56
CA ARG A 64 -12.53 -20.87 -4.37
C ARG A 64 -11.18 -21.59 -4.34
N LEU A 65 -10.61 -21.74 -3.15
CA LEU A 65 -9.33 -22.44 -2.98
C LEU A 65 -9.37 -23.90 -3.44
N ASP A 66 -10.52 -24.55 -3.34
CA ASP A 66 -10.75 -25.95 -3.78
C ASP A 66 -11.08 -26.09 -5.27
N ALA A 67 -11.28 -24.98 -5.98
CA ALA A 67 -11.55 -24.95 -7.41
C ALA A 67 -10.73 -23.82 -8.08
N PRO A 68 -9.37 -23.95 -8.07
CA PRO A 68 -8.50 -22.97 -8.70
C PRO A 68 -8.69 -22.96 -10.22
N ARG A 69 -8.35 -21.83 -10.85
CA ARG A 69 -8.38 -21.66 -12.32
C ARG A 69 -6.97 -21.59 -12.91
N PRO A 70 -6.80 -21.99 -14.19
CA PRO A 70 -5.56 -21.75 -14.92
C PRO A 70 -5.17 -20.26 -14.93
N ILE A 71 -3.89 -19.96 -14.83
CA ILE A 71 -3.37 -18.59 -14.87
C ILE A 71 -3.67 -17.95 -16.23
N ILE A 72 -3.49 -18.68 -17.33
CA ILE A 72 -3.75 -18.16 -18.68
C ILE A 72 -5.22 -17.76 -18.83
N ASP A 73 -6.15 -18.60 -18.38
CA ASP A 73 -7.59 -18.33 -18.42
C ASP A 73 -7.94 -17.02 -17.69
N VAL A 74 -7.43 -16.85 -16.46
CA VAL A 74 -7.67 -15.63 -15.66
C VAL A 74 -7.00 -14.40 -16.28
N LEU A 75 -5.80 -14.53 -16.84
CA LEU A 75 -5.11 -13.42 -17.52
C LEU A 75 -5.85 -12.97 -18.78
N THR A 76 -6.32 -13.91 -19.60
CA THR A 76 -7.12 -13.62 -20.80
C THR A 76 -8.42 -12.90 -20.41
N GLU A 77 -9.10 -13.35 -19.35
CA GLU A 77 -10.29 -12.67 -18.82
C GLU A 77 -9.98 -11.21 -18.42
N PHE A 78 -8.87 -10.95 -17.73
CA PHE A 78 -8.48 -9.59 -17.40
C PHE A 78 -8.26 -8.74 -18.66
N TRP A 79 -7.55 -9.28 -19.66
CA TRP A 79 -7.22 -8.55 -20.89
C TRP A 79 -8.44 -8.27 -21.77
N ASP A 80 -9.45 -9.15 -21.75
CA ASP A 80 -10.71 -8.98 -22.48
C ASP A 80 -11.68 -8.04 -21.76
N CYS A 81 -11.83 -8.18 -20.45
CA CYS A 81 -12.86 -7.45 -19.70
C CYS A 81 -12.44 -6.06 -19.22
N LEU A 82 -11.15 -5.75 -19.17
CA LEU A 82 -10.62 -4.48 -18.64
C LEU A 82 -9.88 -3.67 -19.70
N PRO A 83 -10.58 -2.76 -20.42
CA PRO A 83 -9.97 -1.89 -21.42
C PRO A 83 -8.82 -1.02 -20.90
N GLU A 84 -8.77 -0.77 -19.60
CA GLU A 84 -7.71 -0.03 -18.91
C GLU A 84 -6.35 -0.73 -19.01
N LEU A 85 -6.33 -2.07 -19.12
CA LEU A 85 -5.11 -2.86 -19.31
C LEU A 85 -4.60 -2.86 -20.75
N ARG A 86 -5.40 -2.38 -21.71
CA ARG A 86 -5.04 -2.34 -23.15
C ARG A 86 -4.68 -3.71 -23.75
N GLY A 87 -5.28 -4.78 -23.22
CA GLY A 87 -5.17 -6.13 -23.75
C GLY A 87 -3.87 -6.85 -23.36
N LYS A 88 -3.36 -7.72 -24.23
CA LYS A 88 -2.18 -8.56 -23.96
C LYS A 88 -0.90 -7.74 -23.80
N PRO A 89 -0.10 -7.93 -22.74
CA PRO A 89 1.15 -7.23 -22.54
C PRO A 89 2.26 -7.72 -23.48
N GLU A 90 3.31 -6.90 -23.60
CA GLU A 90 4.61 -7.28 -24.17
C GLU A 90 5.48 -7.98 -23.13
N ARG A 91 5.32 -7.61 -21.84
CA ARG A 91 6.04 -8.20 -20.72
C ARG A 91 5.10 -8.48 -19.55
N LEU A 92 5.20 -9.66 -18.97
CA LEU A 92 4.48 -10.03 -17.76
C LEU A 92 5.48 -10.31 -16.64
N ARG A 93 5.39 -9.55 -15.56
CA ARG A 93 6.22 -9.74 -14.38
C ARG A 93 5.52 -10.63 -13.36
N ILE A 94 6.18 -11.70 -12.93
CA ILE A 94 5.66 -12.68 -11.97
C ILE A 94 6.61 -12.90 -10.79
N SER A 95 6.10 -13.49 -9.71
CA SER A 95 6.95 -13.87 -8.56
C SER A 95 7.74 -15.15 -8.86
N ARG A 96 8.85 -15.35 -8.14
CA ARG A 96 9.61 -16.62 -8.19
C ARG A 96 8.77 -17.83 -7.80
N ASN A 97 7.86 -17.68 -6.83
CA ASN A 97 7.00 -18.77 -6.39
C ASN A 97 5.99 -19.14 -7.49
N CYS A 98 5.44 -18.14 -8.19
CA CYS A 98 4.57 -18.36 -9.33
C CYS A 98 5.31 -19.04 -10.49
N ALA A 99 6.54 -18.61 -10.77
CA ALA A 99 7.38 -19.23 -11.79
C ALA A 99 7.76 -20.68 -11.44
N ALA A 100 8.06 -20.96 -10.17
CA ALA A 100 8.35 -22.32 -9.70
C ALA A 100 7.12 -23.24 -9.70
N ALA A 101 5.91 -22.68 -9.70
CA ALA A 101 4.65 -23.41 -9.76
C ALA A 101 4.20 -23.72 -11.20
N ASP A 102 4.98 -23.33 -12.21
CA ASP A 102 4.64 -23.50 -13.63
C ASP A 102 4.42 -24.97 -14.03
N GLN A 103 3.35 -25.21 -14.79
CA GLN A 103 3.05 -26.46 -15.49
C GLN A 103 2.79 -26.21 -16.99
N GLY A 104 3.47 -25.21 -17.57
CA GLY A 104 3.42 -24.91 -19.00
C GLY A 104 2.81 -23.56 -19.34
N PHE A 105 2.33 -22.79 -18.35
CA PHE A 105 1.79 -21.45 -18.61
C PHE A 105 2.86 -20.50 -19.14
N ILE A 106 4.10 -20.63 -18.67
CA ILE A 106 5.22 -19.78 -19.12
C ILE A 106 5.48 -19.99 -20.62
N GLU A 107 5.57 -21.24 -21.06
CA GLU A 107 5.83 -21.59 -22.45
C GLU A 107 4.73 -21.05 -23.38
N VAL A 108 3.46 -21.23 -22.99
CA VAL A 108 2.32 -20.74 -23.77
C VAL A 108 2.32 -19.21 -23.86
N LEU A 109 2.57 -18.49 -22.75
CA LEU A 109 2.64 -17.03 -22.77
C LEU A 109 3.81 -16.52 -23.62
N GLN A 110 4.97 -17.19 -23.56
CA GLN A 110 6.12 -16.87 -24.41
C GLN A 110 5.83 -17.15 -25.89
N GLY A 111 5.15 -18.25 -26.21
CA GLY A 111 4.67 -18.58 -27.56
C GLY A 111 3.70 -17.53 -28.11
N ALA A 112 2.89 -16.92 -27.24
CA ALA A 112 2.04 -15.77 -27.56
C ALA A 112 2.80 -14.43 -27.63
N GLY A 113 4.13 -14.43 -27.58
CA GLY A 113 4.97 -13.24 -27.68
C GLY A 113 4.95 -12.35 -26.43
N ILE A 114 4.77 -12.93 -25.24
CA ILE A 114 4.88 -12.22 -23.96
C ILE A 114 6.20 -12.58 -23.31
N ALA A 115 7.05 -11.58 -23.08
CA ALA A 115 8.28 -11.78 -22.31
C ALA A 115 7.94 -11.98 -20.82
N ILE A 116 8.38 -13.09 -20.23
CA ILE A 116 8.20 -13.34 -18.79
C ILE A 116 9.40 -12.79 -18.04
N ASP A 117 9.13 -11.90 -17.09
CA ASP A 117 10.13 -11.35 -16.16
C ASP A 117 9.86 -11.88 -14.76
N VAL A 118 10.86 -12.50 -14.14
CA VAL A 118 10.73 -13.11 -12.81
C VAL A 118 11.39 -12.19 -11.79
N ALA A 119 10.59 -11.69 -10.85
CA ALA A 119 11.06 -10.78 -9.81
C ALA A 119 12.27 -11.35 -9.04
N ALA A 120 13.32 -10.54 -8.87
CA ALA A 120 14.54 -10.95 -8.17
C ALA A 120 14.29 -11.25 -6.68
N SER A 121 15.24 -11.90 -6.02
CA SER A 121 15.05 -12.35 -4.63
C SER A 121 14.95 -11.23 -3.59
N ASN A 122 15.57 -10.10 -3.89
CA ASN A 122 15.56 -8.87 -3.12
C ASN A 122 14.56 -7.83 -3.65
N ASP A 123 13.84 -8.14 -4.73
CA ASP A 123 12.87 -7.23 -5.33
C ASP A 123 11.57 -7.21 -4.52
N LYS A 124 11.42 -6.16 -3.71
CA LYS A 124 10.26 -5.99 -2.85
C LYS A 124 9.09 -5.25 -3.53
N SER A 125 9.23 -4.83 -4.78
CA SER A 125 8.17 -4.19 -5.57
C SER A 125 7.02 -5.17 -5.87
N HIS A 126 7.33 -6.41 -6.24
CA HIS A 126 6.31 -7.45 -6.46
C HIS A 126 5.54 -7.77 -5.17
N ALA A 127 6.24 -7.82 -4.03
CA ALA A 127 5.60 -7.97 -2.72
C ALA A 127 4.73 -6.76 -2.34
N ALA A 128 5.05 -5.56 -2.83
CA ALA A 128 4.23 -4.36 -2.68
C ALA A 128 2.90 -4.49 -3.43
N VAL A 129 2.97 -4.93 -4.68
CA VAL A 129 1.79 -5.19 -5.53
C VAL A 129 0.86 -6.17 -4.83
N LEU A 130 1.37 -7.29 -4.30
CA LEU A 130 0.52 -8.23 -3.55
C LEU A 130 -0.15 -7.60 -2.31
N ARG A 131 0.59 -6.80 -1.52
CA ARG A 131 0.02 -6.12 -0.35
C ARG A 131 -1.08 -5.14 -0.75
N ASN A 132 -0.88 -4.36 -1.80
CA ASN A 132 -1.88 -3.44 -2.32
C ASN A 132 -3.10 -4.19 -2.84
N ALA A 133 -2.91 -5.35 -3.48
CA ALA A 133 -4.02 -6.17 -3.97
C ALA A 133 -4.88 -6.68 -2.81
N GLN A 134 -4.24 -7.14 -1.71
CA GLN A 134 -4.94 -7.56 -0.49
C GLN A 134 -5.67 -6.39 0.19
N LYS A 135 -5.10 -5.19 0.15
CA LYS A 135 -5.73 -3.98 0.67
C LYS A 135 -6.96 -3.62 -0.15
N ASP A 136 -6.83 -3.54 -1.47
CA ASP A 136 -7.92 -3.25 -2.41
C ASP A 136 -9.04 -4.28 -2.31
N ALA A 137 -8.70 -5.57 -2.22
CA ALA A 137 -9.65 -6.65 -2.03
C ALA A 137 -10.50 -6.46 -0.77
N ARG A 138 -9.88 -6.08 0.35
CA ARG A 138 -10.61 -5.78 1.61
C ARG A 138 -11.57 -4.60 1.44
N GLN A 139 -11.23 -3.61 0.62
CA GLN A 139 -12.09 -2.43 0.41
C GLN A 139 -13.37 -2.74 -0.37
N LEU A 140 -13.42 -3.83 -1.15
CA LEU A 140 -14.62 -4.21 -1.90
C LEU A 140 -15.86 -4.44 -1.01
N GLN A 141 -15.65 -4.58 0.29
CA GLN A 141 -16.69 -4.62 1.32
C GLN A 141 -17.66 -3.44 1.26
N PHE A 142 -17.21 -2.23 0.89
CA PHE A 142 -18.02 -1.01 0.90
C PHE A 142 -19.14 -1.03 -0.15
N TYR A 143 -19.03 -1.93 -1.13
CA TYR A 143 -20.02 -2.15 -2.17
C TYR A 143 -20.98 -3.30 -1.85
N LEU A 144 -20.78 -3.96 -0.71
CA LEU A 144 -21.63 -5.03 -0.17
C LEU A 144 -21.94 -6.16 -1.15
N PRO A 145 -20.92 -6.76 -1.80
CA PRO A 145 -21.14 -7.86 -2.73
C PRO A 145 -21.70 -9.08 -1.99
N LYS A 146 -22.69 -9.75 -2.58
CA LYS A 146 -23.36 -10.92 -2.00
C LYS A 146 -22.92 -12.23 -2.64
N SER A 147 -22.32 -12.20 -3.83
CA SER A 147 -21.82 -13.37 -4.55
C SER A 147 -20.43 -13.11 -5.10
N LEU A 148 -19.75 -14.16 -5.58
CA LEU A 148 -18.47 -13.99 -6.29
C LEU A 148 -18.63 -13.15 -7.56
N ASP A 149 -19.72 -13.35 -8.31
CA ASP A 149 -19.98 -12.57 -9.52
C ASP A 149 -20.17 -11.08 -9.20
N GLU A 150 -20.95 -10.76 -8.16
CA GLU A 150 -21.10 -9.37 -7.69
C GLU A 150 -19.77 -8.81 -7.17
N LEU A 151 -18.95 -9.62 -6.51
CA LEU A 151 -17.62 -9.24 -6.05
C LEU A 151 -16.68 -8.91 -7.23
N HIS A 152 -16.70 -9.69 -8.31
CA HIS A 152 -15.91 -9.41 -9.52
C HIS A 152 -16.42 -8.16 -10.25
N GLN A 153 -17.73 -8.00 -10.40
CA GLN A 153 -18.32 -6.79 -11.00
C GLN A 153 -17.95 -5.53 -10.20
N THR A 154 -17.99 -5.64 -8.88
CA THR A 154 -17.56 -4.59 -7.97
C THR A 154 -16.08 -4.29 -8.11
N ALA A 155 -15.24 -5.33 -8.13
CA ALA A 155 -13.79 -5.20 -8.31
C ALA A 155 -13.46 -4.45 -9.61
N ASP A 156 -14.14 -4.80 -10.70
CA ASP A 156 -14.00 -4.13 -12.00
C ASP A 156 -14.43 -2.67 -11.91
N LYS A 157 -15.63 -2.40 -11.39
CA LYS A 157 -16.12 -1.03 -11.22
C LYS A 157 -15.15 -0.17 -10.41
N ALA A 158 -14.66 -0.71 -9.30
CA ALA A 158 -13.73 -0.02 -8.41
C ALA A 158 -12.38 0.22 -9.12
N PHE A 159 -11.84 -0.77 -9.82
CA PHE A 159 -10.61 -0.64 -10.61
C PHE A 159 -10.72 0.43 -11.71
N ARG A 160 -11.80 0.38 -12.51
CA ARG A 160 -12.07 1.38 -13.56
C ARG A 160 -12.19 2.78 -12.99
N PHE A 161 -12.90 2.92 -11.87
CA PHE A 161 -13.05 4.20 -11.18
C PHE A 161 -11.70 4.75 -10.74
N ARG A 162 -10.84 3.93 -10.11
CA ARG A 162 -9.53 4.38 -9.64
C ARG A 162 -8.59 4.76 -10.79
N CYS A 163 -8.60 4.00 -11.89
CA CYS A 163 -7.86 4.31 -13.12
C CYS A 163 -8.22 5.68 -13.74
N GLN A 164 -9.38 6.25 -13.38
CA GLN A 164 -9.81 7.59 -13.82
C GLN A 164 -9.44 8.69 -12.83
N HIS A 165 -9.18 8.36 -11.56
CA HIS A 165 -9.11 9.32 -10.44
C HIS A 165 -7.77 9.25 -9.70
N PHE A 166 -6.66 9.34 -10.43
CA PHE A 166 -5.34 9.47 -9.81
C PHE A 166 -5.15 10.87 -9.19
N SER A 167 -4.78 10.90 -7.91
CA SER A 167 -4.52 12.15 -7.18
C SER A 167 -3.21 12.82 -7.58
N LYS A 168 -2.20 12.04 -7.99
CA LYS A 168 -0.84 12.53 -8.31
C LYS A 168 -0.70 12.87 -9.80
N VAL A 169 -0.02 13.99 -10.09
CA VAL A 169 0.25 14.46 -11.47
C VAL A 169 0.99 13.40 -12.28
N ALA A 170 2.07 12.84 -11.76
CA ALA A 170 2.87 11.83 -12.46
C ALA A 170 2.09 10.53 -12.73
N GLN A 171 1.18 10.13 -11.83
CA GLN A 171 0.30 8.98 -12.06
C GLN A 171 -0.73 9.29 -13.15
N ARG A 172 -1.30 10.51 -13.19
CA ARG A 172 -2.18 10.93 -14.27
C ARG A 172 -1.46 10.97 -15.62
N GLU A 173 -0.23 11.47 -15.65
CA GLU A 173 0.60 11.49 -16.86
C GLU A 173 0.91 10.08 -17.35
N LEU A 174 1.33 9.18 -16.44
CA LEU A 174 1.58 7.78 -16.74
C LEU A 174 0.31 7.08 -17.23
N ALA A 175 -0.82 7.27 -16.55
CA ALA A 175 -2.11 6.73 -16.98
C ALA A 175 -2.53 7.26 -18.36
N ASN A 176 -2.23 8.53 -18.69
CA ASN A 176 -2.49 9.08 -20.01
C ASN A 176 -1.58 8.45 -21.08
N GLN A 177 -0.31 8.16 -20.76
CA GLN A 177 0.59 7.40 -21.64
C GLN A 177 0.08 5.97 -21.88
N TRP A 178 -0.46 5.32 -20.86
CA TRP A 178 -1.12 4.01 -20.99
C TRP A 178 -2.38 4.08 -21.85
N LYS A 179 -3.21 5.12 -21.66
CA LYS A 179 -4.46 5.30 -22.41
C LYS A 179 -4.25 5.44 -23.92
N VAL A 180 -3.09 5.94 -24.38
CA VAL A 180 -2.81 6.08 -25.81
C VAL A 180 -2.28 4.80 -26.47
N LEU A 181 -1.95 3.76 -25.69
CA LEU A 181 -1.55 2.48 -26.27
C LEU A 181 -2.73 1.84 -27.03
N PRO A 182 -2.47 1.24 -28.21
CA PRO A 182 -3.49 0.48 -28.91
C PRO A 182 -3.91 -0.73 -28.07
N PHE A 183 -5.16 -1.14 -28.23
CA PHE A 183 -5.63 -2.40 -27.68
C PHE A 183 -4.98 -3.57 -28.45
N VAL A 184 -4.50 -4.58 -27.73
CA VAL A 184 -3.92 -5.79 -28.32
C VAL A 184 -4.77 -6.98 -27.91
N GLU A 185 -5.44 -7.61 -28.89
CA GLU A 185 -6.28 -8.79 -28.64
C GLU A 185 -5.48 -9.90 -27.93
N PRO A 186 -6.02 -10.48 -26.84
CA PRO A 186 -5.38 -11.57 -26.11
C PRO A 186 -5.58 -12.90 -26.85
N LYS A 187 -4.89 -13.07 -27.97
CA LYS A 187 -4.80 -14.36 -28.68
C LYS A 187 -3.80 -15.26 -27.97
N VAL A 188 -4.24 -15.90 -26.89
CA VAL A 188 -3.48 -16.88 -26.13
C VAL A 188 -4.33 -18.14 -26.02
N ASP A 189 -3.76 -19.28 -26.42
CA ASP A 189 -4.46 -20.56 -26.32
C ASP A 189 -4.63 -20.94 -24.85
N VAL A 190 -5.89 -21.04 -24.40
CA VAL A 190 -6.20 -21.43 -23.03
C VAL A 190 -6.10 -22.96 -22.93
N PRO A 191 -5.25 -23.51 -22.06
CA PRO A 191 -5.12 -24.95 -21.91
C PRO A 191 -6.36 -25.54 -21.23
N ASP A 192 -6.75 -26.75 -21.63
CA ASP A 192 -7.86 -27.50 -21.01
C ASP A 192 -7.52 -27.98 -19.60
N ASN A 193 -6.24 -28.13 -19.29
CA ASN A 193 -5.73 -28.59 -18.00
C ASN A 193 -5.22 -27.42 -17.14
N MET A 194 -5.08 -27.68 -15.84
CA MET A 194 -4.44 -26.76 -14.92
C MET A 194 -3.00 -26.48 -15.34
N ASP A 195 -2.63 -25.20 -15.43
CA ASP A 195 -1.33 -24.74 -15.94
C ASP A 195 -0.35 -24.35 -14.82
N TRP A 196 -0.73 -24.54 -13.54
CA TRP A 196 0.14 -24.33 -12.38
C TRP A 196 -0.22 -25.23 -11.18
N ILE A 197 0.72 -25.39 -10.24
CA ILE A 197 0.54 -26.20 -9.02
C ILE A 197 0.31 -25.30 -7.78
N PRO A 198 -0.83 -25.44 -7.08
CA PRO A 198 -1.04 -24.82 -5.78
C PRO A 198 -0.02 -25.29 -4.74
N GLY A 199 0.43 -24.38 -3.88
CA GLY A 199 1.33 -24.72 -2.77
C GLY A 199 1.26 -23.74 -1.62
N ASP A 200 1.94 -24.06 -0.52
CA ASP A 200 1.92 -23.30 0.75
C ASP A 200 2.31 -21.82 0.56
N TRP A 201 3.08 -21.53 -0.49
CA TRP A 201 3.49 -20.18 -0.85
C TRP A 201 2.31 -19.23 -1.11
N LEU A 202 1.14 -19.74 -1.50
CA LEU A 202 -0.08 -18.95 -1.68
C LEU A 202 -0.51 -18.27 -0.38
N SER A 203 -0.19 -18.86 0.77
CA SER A 203 -0.61 -18.40 2.09
C SER A 203 0.55 -18.00 2.98
N ALA A 204 1.71 -17.64 2.39
CA ALA A 204 2.90 -17.21 3.12
C ALA A 204 2.67 -15.99 4.04
N TRP A 205 1.63 -15.19 3.75
CA TRP A 205 1.24 -14.04 4.59
C TRP A 205 0.77 -14.45 5.99
N GLN A 206 0.29 -15.68 6.19
CA GLN A 206 -0.22 -16.16 7.49
C GLN A 206 0.82 -16.10 8.60
N MET A 207 2.11 -16.21 8.27
CA MET A 207 3.21 -16.16 9.23
C MET A 207 3.26 -14.85 10.04
N ASN A 208 2.63 -13.78 9.54
CA ASN A 208 2.61 -12.46 10.15
C ASN A 208 1.24 -12.10 10.76
N VAL A 209 0.32 -13.06 10.88
CA VAL A 209 -1.03 -12.84 11.41
C VAL A 209 -1.15 -13.48 12.79
N PRO A 210 -1.57 -12.73 13.83
CA PRO A 210 -1.82 -13.31 15.15
C PRO A 210 -2.91 -14.38 15.07
N ALA A 211 -2.62 -15.54 15.66
CA ALA A 211 -3.56 -16.66 15.72
C ALA A 211 -4.38 -16.64 17.01
N ASN A 212 -5.56 -17.26 16.97
CA ASN A 212 -6.50 -17.44 18.07
C ASN A 212 -6.96 -16.14 18.74
N LEU A 213 -7.10 -15.07 17.95
CA LEU A 213 -7.75 -13.85 18.44
C LEU A 213 -9.25 -14.12 18.64
N PRO A 214 -9.85 -13.66 19.76
CA PRO A 214 -11.30 -13.61 19.90
C PRO A 214 -11.93 -12.87 18.71
N ARG A 215 -13.03 -13.40 18.18
CA ARG A 215 -13.74 -12.84 17.03
C ARG A 215 -15.21 -12.73 17.35
N TYR A 216 -15.82 -11.65 16.90
CA TYR A 216 -17.25 -11.44 17.03
C TYR A 216 -17.84 -10.89 15.73
N ARG A 217 -19.14 -11.09 15.58
CA ARG A 217 -19.93 -10.45 14.54
C ARG A 217 -20.68 -9.30 15.18
N ASP A 218 -20.77 -8.19 14.46
CA ASP A 218 -21.60 -7.08 14.91
C ASP A 218 -23.07 -7.57 15.04
N ALA A 219 -23.66 -7.26 16.20
CA ALA A 219 -25.04 -7.62 16.50
C ALA A 219 -26.04 -6.57 16.01
N SER A 220 -25.55 -5.42 15.51
CA SER A 220 -26.41 -4.42 14.91
C SER A 220 -27.05 -4.95 13.61
N ASN A 221 -28.23 -4.44 13.29
CA ASN A 221 -28.90 -4.72 12.03
C ASN A 221 -28.35 -3.88 10.86
N ASP A 222 -27.17 -3.25 11.00
CA ASP A 222 -26.56 -2.48 9.93
C ASP A 222 -26.18 -3.42 8.77
N PRO A 223 -26.78 -3.24 7.57
CA PRO A 223 -26.45 -4.04 6.40
C PRO A 223 -24.96 -3.97 6.03
N LYS A 224 -24.26 -2.89 6.37
CA LYS A 224 -22.84 -2.72 6.09
C LYS A 224 -21.96 -3.61 6.96
N LEU A 225 -22.34 -3.82 8.22
CA LEU A 225 -21.54 -4.56 9.20
C LEU A 225 -21.90 -6.06 9.25
N ARG A 226 -23.06 -6.44 8.70
CA ARG A 226 -23.58 -7.81 8.73
C ARG A 226 -22.64 -8.89 8.16
N ASN A 227 -21.81 -8.50 7.19
CA ASN A 227 -20.86 -9.38 6.51
C ASN A 227 -19.41 -9.25 7.04
N TRP A 228 -19.24 -8.62 8.21
CA TRP A 228 -17.95 -8.48 8.87
C TRP A 228 -17.71 -9.50 9.98
N LEU A 229 -16.47 -9.92 10.09
CA LEU A 229 -15.92 -10.56 11.29
C LEU A 229 -14.87 -9.64 11.91
N PHE A 230 -15.15 -9.17 13.12
CA PHE A 230 -14.28 -8.30 13.91
C PHE A 230 -13.38 -9.10 14.83
N SER A 231 -12.29 -8.48 15.28
CA SER A 231 -11.39 -9.03 16.31
C SER A 231 -11.66 -8.34 17.64
N GLY A 232 -11.54 -9.06 18.74
CA GLY A 232 -11.77 -8.56 20.09
C GLY A 232 -12.93 -9.26 20.79
N ASP A 233 -13.24 -8.81 22.00
CA ASP A 233 -14.38 -9.30 22.77
C ASP A 233 -15.66 -8.51 22.41
N ALA A 234 -16.76 -9.23 22.23
CA ALA A 234 -18.05 -8.63 21.89
C ALA A 234 -18.61 -7.81 23.07
N ASP A 235 -18.32 -8.24 24.30
CA ASP A 235 -18.83 -7.62 25.52
C ASP A 235 -18.14 -6.27 25.78
N ASP A 236 -16.85 -6.15 25.45
CA ASP A 236 -16.10 -4.89 25.53
C ASP A 236 -16.59 -3.86 24.49
N ALA A 237 -17.08 -4.32 23.33
CA ALA A 237 -17.61 -3.44 22.28
C ALA A 237 -19.02 -2.89 22.59
N MET A 238 -19.78 -3.57 23.47
CA MET A 238 -21.17 -3.23 23.83
C MET A 238 -21.29 -2.45 25.16
N ALA A 239 -20.20 -2.27 25.90
CA ALA A 239 -20.21 -1.78 27.28
C ALA A 239 -20.17 -0.25 27.48
N ASP A 240 -20.45 0.58 26.45
CA ASP A 240 -20.61 2.04 26.61
C ASP A 240 -22.09 2.47 26.46
N PRO A 241 -22.88 2.56 27.56
CA PRO A 241 -24.32 2.71 27.51
C PRO A 241 -24.80 4.17 27.63
N ILE A 242 -23.92 5.19 27.52
CA ILE A 242 -24.31 6.61 27.73
C ILE A 242 -24.81 7.29 26.44
N SER A 243 -24.69 6.68 25.26
CA SER A 243 -25.18 7.29 24.01
C SER A 243 -26.67 6.98 23.75
N GLY A 244 -27.54 7.62 24.53
CA GLY A 244 -29.00 7.63 24.36
C GLY A 244 -29.53 8.52 23.23
N ASP A 245 -28.71 8.87 22.24
CA ASP A 245 -29.14 9.50 21.00
C ASP A 245 -28.77 8.57 19.85
N ILE A 246 -29.78 8.20 19.06
CA ILE A 246 -29.62 7.50 17.78
C ILE A 246 -28.56 8.27 16.98
N PRO A 247 -27.38 7.72 16.68
CA PRO A 247 -26.44 8.43 15.86
C PRO A 247 -27.08 8.54 14.48
N ALA A 248 -27.33 9.77 14.04
CA ALA A 248 -27.47 10.05 12.63
C ALA A 248 -26.14 9.65 11.97
N LYS A 249 -26.02 8.37 11.61
CA LYS A 249 -24.83 7.78 11.00
C LYS A 249 -24.68 8.30 9.58
N GLU A 250 -24.16 9.51 9.46
CA GLU A 250 -23.39 9.91 8.28
C GLU A 250 -22.14 9.00 8.15
N PRO A 251 -21.53 8.89 6.94
CA PRO A 251 -20.60 7.82 6.56
C PRO A 251 -19.21 7.80 7.25
N THR A 252 -19.13 8.18 8.52
CA THR A 252 -17.88 8.30 9.29
C THR A 252 -17.68 7.18 10.32
N GLU A 253 -18.58 6.19 10.41
CA GLU A 253 -18.44 5.04 11.33
C GLU A 253 -17.77 3.79 10.73
N TYR A 254 -16.83 3.95 9.80
CA TYR A 254 -15.82 2.91 9.48
C TYR A 254 -14.40 3.30 9.94
N PHE A 255 -14.35 4.25 10.87
CA PHE A 255 -13.14 4.82 11.49
C PHE A 255 -12.72 4.07 12.75
N ASP A 256 -12.88 2.74 12.78
CA ASP A 256 -12.55 1.94 13.96
C ASP A 256 -11.03 1.65 14.05
N SER A 257 -10.30 2.73 14.35
CA SER A 257 -9.04 2.85 15.09
C SER A 257 -8.43 4.20 14.71
N THR A 258 -8.94 5.28 15.31
CA THR A 258 -8.28 6.59 15.26
C THR A 258 -6.79 6.40 15.58
N ALA A 259 -5.95 6.64 14.56
CA ALA A 259 -4.54 6.25 14.40
C ALA A 259 -4.29 4.85 13.81
N SER A 260 -4.46 4.73 12.49
CA SER A 260 -3.83 3.64 11.73
C SER A 260 -2.33 3.58 12.05
N LYS A 261 -1.71 2.39 11.96
CA LYS A 261 -0.29 2.18 12.28
C LYS A 261 0.63 3.17 11.56
N GLU A 262 0.24 3.58 10.36
CA GLU A 262 0.90 4.59 9.54
C GLU A 262 0.82 5.97 10.19
N VAL A 263 -0.39 6.42 10.59
CA VAL A 263 -0.58 7.71 11.28
C VAL A 263 0.19 7.72 12.61
N SER A 264 0.10 6.64 13.41
CA SER A 264 0.86 6.55 14.67
C SER A 264 2.36 6.65 14.43
N SER A 265 2.89 5.94 13.42
CA SER A 265 4.32 5.92 13.15
C SER A 265 4.82 7.25 12.58
N MET A 266 4.01 7.91 11.75
CA MET A 266 4.27 9.26 11.25
C MET A 266 4.35 10.28 12.39
N ILE A 267 3.44 10.21 13.38
CA ILE A 267 3.48 11.08 14.57
C ILE A 267 4.75 10.84 15.39
N GLN A 268 5.14 9.57 15.58
CA GLN A 268 6.33 9.21 16.34
C GLN A 268 7.63 9.63 15.65
N CYS A 269 7.63 9.68 14.33
CA CYS A 269 8.77 10.16 13.53
C CYS A 269 8.68 11.65 13.19
N TRP A 270 7.63 12.36 13.61
CA TRP A 270 7.46 13.77 13.27
C TRP A 270 8.52 14.62 13.99
N PRO A 271 9.13 15.62 13.33
CA PRO A 271 10.02 16.57 14.00
C PRO A 271 9.32 17.24 15.20
N GLY A 272 9.92 17.14 16.39
CA GLY A 272 9.29 17.60 17.65
C GLY A 272 8.21 16.66 18.23
N GLY A 273 8.00 15.50 17.61
CA GLY A 273 7.19 14.38 18.07
C GLY A 273 5.73 14.72 18.35
N LYS A 274 5.14 13.99 19.31
CA LYS A 274 3.74 14.16 19.73
C LYS A 274 3.43 15.59 20.18
N LYS A 275 4.40 16.26 20.82
CA LYS A 275 4.23 17.62 21.34
C LYS A 275 4.00 18.62 20.21
N ALA A 276 4.85 18.60 19.19
CA ALA A 276 4.69 19.50 18.04
C ALA A 276 3.36 19.27 17.31
N ILE A 277 2.92 18.02 17.19
CA ILE A 277 1.60 17.69 16.61
C ILE A 277 0.46 18.21 17.48
N ALA A 278 0.50 17.93 18.79
CA ALA A 278 -0.51 18.37 19.76
C ALA A 278 -0.68 19.89 19.73
N ASP A 279 0.42 20.64 19.78
CA ASP A 279 0.44 22.10 19.69
C ASP A 279 -0.15 22.58 18.34
N SER A 280 0.13 21.88 17.24
CA SER A 280 -0.30 22.28 15.89
C SER A 280 -1.79 22.05 15.62
N ILE A 281 -2.42 21.10 16.32
CA ILE A 281 -3.87 20.84 16.21
C ILE A 281 -4.67 21.32 17.43
N GLU A 282 -4.01 21.97 18.39
CA GLU A 282 -4.61 22.52 19.62
C GLU A 282 -5.31 21.43 20.46
N VAL A 283 -4.60 20.32 20.68
CA VAL A 283 -5.00 19.27 21.63
C VAL A 283 -3.85 19.01 22.59
N THR A 284 -4.07 18.20 23.62
CA THR A 284 -3.04 17.79 24.55
C THR A 284 -2.23 16.58 24.03
N VAL A 285 -0.98 16.46 24.46
CA VAL A 285 -0.15 15.25 24.20
C VAL A 285 -0.82 13.98 24.74
N LYS A 286 -1.64 14.13 25.79
CA LYS A 286 -2.41 13.04 26.39
C LYS A 286 -3.48 12.54 25.42
N GLU A 287 -4.26 13.44 24.80
CA GLU A 287 -5.25 13.10 23.78
C GLU A 287 -4.60 12.43 22.56
N ILE A 288 -3.44 12.93 22.08
CA ILE A 288 -2.67 12.24 21.01
C ILE A 288 -2.27 10.82 21.44
N SER A 289 -1.84 10.64 22.68
CA SER A 289 -1.40 9.34 23.18
C SER A 289 -2.56 8.36 23.36
N TRP A 290 -3.71 8.85 23.84
CA TRP A 290 -4.95 8.09 23.92
C TRP A 290 -5.46 7.68 22.54
N MET A 291 -5.40 8.59 21.56
CA MET A 291 -5.71 8.27 20.17
C MET A 291 -4.79 7.16 19.66
N ILE A 292 -3.47 7.31 19.76
CA ILE A 292 -2.51 6.27 19.31
C ILE A 292 -2.76 4.92 20.00
N ALA A 293 -3.22 4.92 21.26
CA ALA A 293 -3.53 3.72 22.01
C ALA A 293 -4.91 3.13 21.71
N GLY A 294 -5.71 3.77 20.85
CA GLY A 294 -7.09 3.38 20.58
C GLY A 294 -8.06 3.61 21.75
N GLN A 295 -7.66 4.41 22.74
CA GLN A 295 -8.44 4.66 23.96
C GLN A 295 -9.46 5.78 23.79
N GLN A 296 -9.16 6.79 22.96
CA GLN A 296 -10.05 7.92 22.72
C GLN A 296 -9.79 8.51 21.34
N ALA A 297 -10.85 8.70 20.56
CA ALA A 297 -10.78 9.41 19.28
C ALA A 297 -10.55 10.92 19.49
N LEU A 298 -9.84 11.55 18.56
CA LEU A 298 -9.83 13.02 18.48
C LEU A 298 -11.17 13.53 17.91
N PRO A 299 -11.60 14.75 18.26
CA PRO A 299 -12.72 15.38 17.58
C PRO A 299 -12.49 15.41 16.05
N PRO A 300 -13.53 15.21 15.20
CA PRO A 300 -13.37 15.08 13.76
C PRO A 300 -12.56 16.22 13.11
N GLU A 301 -12.86 17.46 13.46
CA GLU A 301 -12.13 18.65 12.97
C GLU A 301 -10.63 18.60 13.31
N LYS A 302 -10.29 18.14 14.53
CA LYS A 302 -8.90 18.03 14.98
C LYS A 302 -8.19 16.87 14.30
N PHE A 303 -8.91 15.79 14.02
CA PHE A 303 -8.38 14.64 13.28
C PHE A 303 -8.13 14.98 11.80
N ASP A 304 -9.03 15.72 11.14
CA ASP A 304 -8.82 16.20 9.77
C ASP A 304 -7.60 17.12 9.70
N ARG A 305 -7.45 18.04 10.66
CA ARG A 305 -6.27 18.91 10.77
C ARG A 305 -4.98 18.12 11.02
N LEU A 306 -5.03 17.05 11.81
CA LEU A 306 -3.90 16.13 12.01
C LEU A 306 -3.47 15.50 10.69
N LEU A 307 -4.42 14.97 9.92
CA LEU A 307 -4.16 14.34 8.63
C LEU A 307 -3.57 15.34 7.63
N ASP A 308 -4.08 16.57 7.61
CA ASP A 308 -3.56 17.63 6.77
C ASP A 308 -2.09 17.98 7.08
N ILE A 309 -1.75 18.11 8.37
CA ILE A 309 -0.37 18.37 8.82
C ILE A 309 0.56 17.24 8.41
N LEU A 310 0.14 15.99 8.63
CA LEU A 310 0.92 14.81 8.28
C LEU A 310 1.00 14.55 6.77
N GLY A 311 0.23 15.29 5.97
CA GLY A 311 0.22 15.17 4.52
C GLY A 311 -0.57 13.97 4.00
N PHE A 312 -1.55 13.51 4.77
CA PHE A 312 -2.49 12.49 4.34
C PHE A 312 -3.56 13.10 3.44
N GLN A 313 -4.09 12.29 2.53
CA GLN A 313 -5.24 12.64 1.71
C GLN A 313 -6.33 11.60 1.93
N ALA A 314 -7.56 12.07 2.09
CA ALA A 314 -8.74 11.23 2.04
C ALA A 314 -8.90 10.66 0.63
N LYS A 315 -8.89 9.34 0.52
CA LYS A 315 -9.48 8.62 -0.60
C LYS A 315 -10.89 8.19 -0.19
N HIS A 316 -11.68 7.72 -1.17
CA HIS A 316 -13.08 7.33 -0.96
C HIS A 316 -13.30 6.40 0.25
N GLU A 317 -12.28 5.62 0.65
CA GLU A 317 -12.42 4.54 1.63
C GLU A 317 -11.27 4.46 2.67
N TYR A 318 -10.23 5.32 2.59
CA TYR A 318 -9.12 5.35 3.56
C TYR A 318 -8.26 6.62 3.40
N TYR A 319 -7.34 6.86 4.35
CA TYR A 319 -6.31 7.90 4.22
C TYR A 319 -4.96 7.31 3.83
N GLU A 320 -4.27 7.96 2.89
CA GLU A 320 -2.88 7.64 2.56
C GLU A 320 -1.98 8.85 2.63
N PRO A 321 -0.70 8.67 3.01
CA PRO A 321 0.28 9.72 2.90
C PRO A 321 0.50 10.04 1.41
N SER A 322 0.28 11.30 1.04
CA SER A 322 0.30 11.76 -0.36
C SER A 322 1.31 12.87 -0.60
N LYS A 323 1.72 13.60 0.45
CA LYS A 323 2.61 14.76 0.36
C LYS A 323 4.02 14.40 0.88
N PRO A 324 5.09 14.97 0.29
CA PRO A 324 6.44 14.75 0.78
C PRO A 324 6.63 15.40 2.15
N CYS A 325 7.48 14.80 2.98
CA CYS A 325 7.78 15.29 4.31
C CYS A 325 9.20 14.93 4.76
N ILE A 326 9.64 15.58 5.84
CA ILE A 326 10.86 15.25 6.57
C ILE A 326 10.50 14.60 7.90
N LEU A 327 11.12 13.47 8.21
CA LEU A 327 10.90 12.69 9.42
C LEU A 327 12.22 12.46 10.17
N ILE A 328 12.14 12.05 11.44
CA ILE A 328 13.28 11.69 12.28
C ILE A 328 13.16 10.22 12.70
N ALA A 329 14.20 9.44 12.46
CA ALA A 329 14.24 8.00 12.75
C ALA A 329 14.89 7.70 14.11
N GLU A 330 14.25 8.11 15.20
CA GLU A 330 14.72 7.77 16.56
C GLU A 330 14.47 6.29 16.90
N MET A 331 13.33 5.75 16.43
CA MET A 331 12.94 4.36 16.65
C MET A 331 12.76 3.63 15.31
N GLY A 332 13.57 2.60 15.07
CA GLY A 332 13.57 1.86 13.80
C GLY A 332 12.22 1.25 13.41
N LYS A 333 11.40 0.81 14.39
CA LYS A 333 10.04 0.31 14.13
C LYS A 333 9.17 1.36 13.45
N HIS A 334 9.09 2.56 14.02
CA HIS A 334 8.25 3.63 13.49
C HIS A 334 8.82 4.22 12.20
N ALA A 335 10.15 4.34 12.11
CA ALA A 335 10.80 4.80 10.89
C ALA A 335 10.50 3.86 9.71
N ARG A 336 10.56 2.53 9.94
CA ARG A 336 10.21 1.52 8.93
C ARG A 336 8.75 1.62 8.51
N GLU A 337 7.80 1.70 9.44
CA GLU A 337 6.38 1.77 9.10
C GLU A 337 6.02 3.08 8.36
N ALA A 338 6.56 4.21 8.80
CA ALA A 338 6.36 5.50 8.11
C ALA A 338 6.97 5.49 6.71
N TYR A 339 8.17 4.91 6.56
CA TYR A 339 8.82 4.71 5.27
C TYR A 339 7.96 3.82 4.35
N LEU A 340 7.47 2.68 4.84
CA LEU A 340 6.60 1.79 4.07
C LEU A 340 5.32 2.49 3.63
N ALA A 341 4.71 3.30 4.51
CA ALA A 341 3.51 4.05 4.18
C ALA A 341 3.77 5.07 3.05
N LEU A 342 4.83 5.88 3.17
CA LEU A 342 5.20 6.89 2.17
C LEU A 342 5.65 6.32 0.84
N THR A 343 6.16 5.08 0.84
CA THR A 343 6.67 4.38 -0.33
C THR A 343 5.66 3.44 -0.97
N HIS A 344 4.40 3.43 -0.52
CA HIS A 344 3.36 2.48 -0.96
C HIS A 344 3.83 1.03 -0.85
N GLY A 345 4.57 0.75 0.23
CA GLY A 345 5.22 -0.52 0.48
C GLY A 345 6.36 -0.80 -0.49
N GLY A 346 7.24 0.17 -0.75
CA GLY A 346 8.51 0.01 -1.50
C GLY A 346 8.44 0.17 -3.01
N ASP A 347 7.39 0.78 -3.54
CA ASP A 347 7.27 1.22 -4.93
C ASP A 347 8.15 2.45 -5.18
N LEU A 348 9.48 2.26 -5.21
CA LEU A 348 10.47 3.34 -5.14
C LEU A 348 11.06 3.74 -6.48
N ALA A 349 11.12 5.05 -6.71
CA ALA A 349 11.97 5.65 -7.73
C ALA A 349 13.36 6.02 -7.20
N LEU A 350 13.53 6.20 -5.90
CA LEU A 350 14.78 6.62 -5.27
C LEU A 350 14.79 6.19 -3.81
N SER A 351 15.91 5.70 -3.29
CA SER A 351 16.14 5.55 -1.85
C SER A 351 17.63 5.43 -1.49
N ILE A 352 18.24 6.57 -1.19
CA ILE A 352 19.70 6.71 -1.00
C ILE A 352 20.04 7.41 0.31
N ASP A 353 21.20 7.11 0.88
CA ASP A 353 21.84 7.96 1.88
C ASP A 353 22.59 9.05 1.11
N ALA A 354 22.03 10.25 1.09
CA ALA A 354 22.58 11.36 0.32
C ALA A 354 23.79 11.96 1.03
N VAL A 355 24.92 12.06 0.33
CA VAL A 355 26.14 12.74 0.80
C VAL A 355 26.58 13.78 -0.23
N PRO A 356 27.23 14.89 0.18
CA PRO A 356 27.68 15.87 -0.79
C PRO A 356 28.84 15.32 -1.63
N ASP A 357 28.89 15.71 -2.89
CA ASP A 357 30.01 15.42 -3.81
C ASP A 357 31.30 16.18 -3.44
N ARG A 358 31.16 17.27 -2.68
CA ARG A 358 32.26 18.08 -2.14
C ARG A 358 32.03 18.43 -0.67
N GLY A 359 33.10 18.40 0.11
CA GLY A 359 33.05 18.71 1.54
C GLY A 359 32.72 17.48 2.41
N VAL A 360 32.45 17.73 3.69
CA VAL A 360 32.20 16.67 4.67
C VAL A 360 30.69 16.56 4.91
N PRO A 361 30.11 15.34 4.93
CA PRO A 361 28.73 15.14 5.35
C PRO A 361 28.47 15.65 6.76
N ASP A 362 27.21 15.89 7.08
CA ASP A 362 26.77 16.31 8.42
C ASP A 362 27.21 15.25 9.44
N PRO A 363 27.91 15.62 10.52
CA PRO A 363 28.45 14.66 11.48
C PRO A 363 27.39 14.06 12.40
N SER A 364 26.19 14.63 12.47
CA SER A 364 25.12 14.23 13.38
C SER A 364 24.04 13.40 12.68
N TRP A 365 23.79 13.65 11.39
CA TRP A 365 22.69 13.06 10.65
C TRP A 365 23.13 12.39 9.34
N GLN A 366 22.52 11.25 9.05
CA GLN A 366 22.38 10.72 7.69
C GLN A 366 21.03 11.17 7.12
N TYR A 367 21.00 11.48 5.83
CA TYR A 367 19.81 11.98 5.15
C TYR A 367 19.35 10.95 4.13
N LEU A 368 18.51 10.02 4.60
CA LEU A 368 17.85 9.06 3.73
C LEU A 368 16.85 9.81 2.84
N THR A 369 17.21 10.00 1.59
CA THR A 369 16.38 10.66 0.58
C THR A 369 15.70 9.61 -0.25
N PHE A 370 14.37 9.64 -0.28
CA PHE A 370 13.59 8.60 -0.94
C PHE A 370 12.34 9.16 -1.60
N ALA A 371 11.89 8.51 -2.67
CA ALA A 371 10.68 8.86 -3.38
C ALA A 371 10.03 7.59 -3.92
N ALA A 372 8.71 7.49 -3.75
CA ALA A 372 7.94 6.50 -4.49
C ALA A 372 7.83 6.88 -5.97
N HIS A 373 7.56 5.92 -6.85
CA HIS A 373 7.26 6.24 -8.24
C HIS A 373 6.11 7.26 -8.36
N GLY A 374 6.35 8.31 -9.14
CA GLY A 374 5.41 9.41 -9.33
C GLY A 374 5.19 10.31 -8.10
N SER A 375 6.05 10.24 -7.08
CA SER A 375 5.98 11.06 -5.87
C SER A 375 7.19 11.99 -5.77
N GLN A 376 7.04 13.10 -5.03
CA GLN A 376 8.15 13.98 -4.68
C GLN A 376 9.02 13.34 -3.58
N PRO A 377 10.32 13.67 -3.52
CA PRO A 377 11.22 13.12 -2.51
C PRO A 377 10.88 13.60 -1.11
N SER A 378 10.91 12.65 -0.19
CA SER A 378 10.88 12.84 1.26
C SER A 378 12.27 12.57 1.83
N VAL A 379 12.51 13.01 3.07
CA VAL A 379 13.78 12.80 3.76
C VAL A 379 13.53 12.21 5.15
N ILE A 380 14.26 11.16 5.52
CA ILE A 380 14.35 10.71 6.91
C ILE A 380 15.73 11.08 7.43
N MET A 381 15.74 11.87 8.50
CA MET A 381 16.94 12.16 9.29
C MET A 381 17.22 10.97 10.20
N VAL A 382 18.33 10.26 9.96
CA VAL A 382 18.77 9.13 10.77
C VAL A 382 19.96 9.58 11.62
N PRO A 383 19.90 9.49 12.97
CA PRO A 383 21.02 9.89 13.82
C PRO A 383 22.25 9.01 13.53
N ARG A 384 23.39 9.61 13.23
CA ARG A 384 24.64 8.86 12.97
C ARG A 384 25.04 8.06 14.20
N GLY A 385 25.49 6.83 13.98
CA GLY A 385 25.90 5.91 15.06
C GLY A 385 24.72 5.29 15.83
N SER A 386 23.47 5.64 15.50
CA SER A 386 22.31 4.92 16.02
C SER A 386 22.22 3.49 15.47
N ARG A 387 21.41 2.66 16.12
CA ARG A 387 21.07 1.33 15.60
C ARG A 387 20.43 1.39 14.22
N VAL A 388 19.59 2.40 13.97
CA VAL A 388 18.95 2.59 12.66
C VAL A 388 19.98 2.94 11.59
N SER A 389 20.97 3.78 11.92
CA SER A 389 22.09 4.17 11.04
C SER A 389 22.96 2.98 10.64
N THR A 390 23.24 2.07 11.56
CA THR A 390 24.09 0.88 11.30
C THR A 390 23.35 -0.24 10.55
N GLN A 391 22.02 -0.24 10.58
CA GLN A 391 21.15 -1.29 10.02
C GLN A 391 20.15 -0.72 9.00
N MET A 392 20.53 0.34 8.27
CA MET A 392 19.63 0.98 7.30
C MET A 392 18.98 0.01 6.29
N PRO A 393 19.69 -0.99 5.71
CA PRO A 393 19.07 -1.96 4.81
C PRO A 393 17.95 -2.82 5.43
N ASP A 394 17.97 -2.99 6.76
CA ASP A 394 16.97 -3.80 7.47
C ASP A 394 15.67 -3.02 7.73
N TYR A 395 15.78 -1.70 7.88
CA TYR A 395 14.65 -0.81 8.15
C TYR A 395 14.05 -0.20 6.88
N PHE A 396 14.87 0.10 5.88
CA PHE A 396 14.48 0.84 4.69
C PHE A 396 14.55 -0.06 3.47
N MET A 397 13.37 -0.53 3.09
CA MET A 397 13.16 -1.42 1.95
C MET A 397 13.70 -0.82 0.65
N ASN A 398 14.42 -1.60 -0.16
CA ASN A 398 14.97 -1.15 -1.45
C ASN A 398 15.92 0.07 -1.31
N TYR A 399 16.54 0.25 -0.14
CA TYR A 399 17.65 1.18 0.06
C TYR A 399 18.86 0.76 -0.78
N THR A 400 19.38 1.68 -1.60
CA THR A 400 20.45 1.40 -2.57
C THR A 400 21.84 1.81 -2.09
N GLY A 401 21.98 2.22 -0.83
CA GLY A 401 23.25 2.64 -0.26
C GLY A 401 23.49 4.15 -0.32
N THR A 402 24.74 4.52 -0.07
CA THR A 402 25.20 5.91 -0.08
C THR A 402 25.45 6.39 -1.50
N GLN A 403 24.94 7.56 -1.86
CA GLN A 403 25.16 8.18 -3.17
C GLN A 403 25.52 9.66 -3.01
N THR A 404 26.47 10.11 -3.84
CA THR A 404 26.88 11.52 -3.89
C THR A 404 25.86 12.35 -4.66
N ILE A 405 25.57 13.54 -4.14
CA ILE A 405 24.72 14.56 -4.77
C ILE A 405 25.45 15.92 -4.76
N PRO A 406 25.08 16.86 -5.63
CA PRO A 406 25.69 18.19 -5.65
C PRO A 406 25.65 18.88 -4.27
N GLU A 407 26.78 19.45 -3.84
CA GLU A 407 26.95 20.11 -2.53
C GLU A 407 25.83 21.11 -2.21
N ASN A 408 25.40 21.92 -3.19
CA ASN A 408 24.33 22.91 -3.00
C ASN A 408 22.97 22.26 -2.68
N VAL A 409 22.67 21.11 -3.27
CA VAL A 409 21.44 20.33 -3.02
C VAL A 409 21.52 19.73 -1.62
N TYR A 410 22.66 19.14 -1.26
CA TYR A 410 22.89 18.58 0.08
C TYR A 410 22.74 19.64 1.18
N ARG A 411 23.37 20.81 1.00
CA ARG A 411 23.25 21.94 1.94
C ARG A 411 21.80 22.38 2.11
N ASP A 412 21.02 22.40 1.04
CA ASP A 412 19.60 22.75 1.09
C ASP A 412 18.75 21.68 1.78
N ILE A 413 19.08 20.39 1.65
CA ILE A 413 18.47 19.30 2.43
C ILE A 413 18.71 19.56 3.92
N VAL A 414 19.97 19.77 4.33
CA VAL A 414 20.36 20.05 5.72
C VAL A 414 19.63 21.28 6.26
N ALA A 415 19.64 22.38 5.50
CA ALA A 415 18.99 23.63 5.90
C ALA A 415 17.47 23.49 6.03
N THR A 416 16.83 22.73 5.12
CA THR A 416 15.39 22.46 5.17
C THR A 416 15.04 21.59 6.37
N CYS A 417 15.82 20.55 6.65
CA CYS A 417 15.69 19.72 7.86
C CYS A 417 15.78 20.58 9.14
N ALA A 418 16.78 21.45 9.24
CA ALA A 418 16.96 22.35 10.37
C ALA A 418 15.84 23.40 10.50
N ALA A 419 15.25 23.85 9.39
CA ALA A 419 14.09 24.74 9.40
C ALA A 419 12.84 24.02 9.91
N ILE A 420 12.60 22.78 9.47
CA ILE A 420 11.46 21.96 9.89
C ILE A 420 11.59 21.57 11.37
N GLY A 421 12.79 21.26 11.86
CA GLY A 421 13.02 21.02 13.30
C GLY A 421 12.62 22.21 14.19
N ARG A 422 12.70 23.44 13.66
CA ARG A 422 12.24 24.66 14.35
C ARG A 422 10.76 24.96 14.14
N LYS A 423 10.20 24.56 12.99
CA LYS A 423 8.81 24.80 12.61
C LYS A 423 8.15 23.53 12.04
N PRO A 424 7.83 22.53 12.89
CA PRO A 424 7.32 21.26 12.40
C PRO A 424 5.98 21.35 11.64
N ALA A 425 5.14 22.34 11.95
CA ALA A 425 3.89 22.57 11.22
C ALA A 425 4.12 22.94 9.73
N GLN A 426 5.29 23.45 9.37
CA GLN A 426 5.63 23.81 7.99
C GLN A 426 6.29 22.67 7.21
N ASN A 427 6.37 21.46 7.77
CA ASN A 427 7.10 20.32 7.23
C ASN A 427 6.80 20.06 5.75
N VAL A 428 5.53 19.77 5.43
CA VAL A 428 5.11 19.48 4.06
C VAL A 428 5.41 20.63 3.09
N ALA A 429 5.14 21.87 3.51
CA ALA A 429 5.35 23.05 2.67
C ALA A 429 6.83 23.29 2.37
N LEU A 430 7.70 23.19 3.38
CA LEU A 430 9.14 23.35 3.24
C LEU A 430 9.78 22.21 2.43
N THR A 431 9.30 20.97 2.62
CA THR A 431 9.77 19.81 1.84
C THR A 431 9.40 19.95 0.36
N LYS A 432 8.17 20.38 0.06
CA LYS A 432 7.76 20.71 -1.31
C LYS A 432 8.63 21.82 -1.91
N GLY A 433 8.95 22.85 -1.13
CA GLY A 433 9.84 23.92 -1.55
C GLY A 433 11.27 23.45 -1.85
N LEU A 434 11.79 22.49 -1.09
CA LEU A 434 13.09 21.86 -1.36
C LEU A 434 13.09 21.18 -2.73
N TYR A 435 12.06 20.39 -3.04
CA TYR A 435 11.93 19.76 -4.36
C TYR A 435 11.86 20.80 -5.48
N GLN A 436 11.07 21.87 -5.31
CA GLN A 436 10.92 22.92 -6.33
C GLN A 436 12.24 23.62 -6.67
N ARG A 437 13.17 23.77 -5.71
CA ARG A 437 14.48 24.38 -5.97
C ARG A 437 15.45 23.47 -6.72
N HIS A 438 15.29 22.14 -6.61
CA HIS A 438 16.25 21.14 -7.10
C HIS A 438 15.58 20.03 -7.93
N SER A 439 14.48 20.34 -8.60
CA SER A 439 13.65 19.34 -9.29
C SER A 439 14.42 18.58 -10.36
N GLU A 440 15.28 19.26 -11.13
CA GLU A 440 16.10 18.62 -12.16
C GLU A 440 17.04 17.55 -11.59
N THR A 441 17.68 17.85 -10.45
CA THR A 441 18.56 16.90 -9.76
C THR A 441 17.78 15.70 -9.24
N PHE A 442 16.66 15.93 -8.55
CA PHE A 442 15.85 14.85 -8.00
C PHE A 442 15.22 13.98 -9.11
N ASP A 443 14.73 14.59 -10.19
CA ASP A 443 14.22 13.88 -11.36
C ASP A 443 15.30 13.06 -12.06
N GLY A 444 16.52 13.59 -12.15
CA GLY A 444 17.68 12.86 -12.65
C GLY A 444 18.00 11.62 -11.81
N LEU A 445 18.04 11.76 -10.48
CA LEU A 445 18.26 10.65 -9.54
C LEU A 445 17.16 9.58 -9.64
N MET A 446 15.89 9.99 -9.74
CA MET A 446 14.76 9.08 -9.88
C MET A 446 14.74 8.33 -11.23
N ARG A 447 15.39 8.87 -12.28
CA ARG A 447 15.52 8.20 -13.58
C ARG A 447 16.72 7.25 -13.63
N SER A 448 17.84 7.60 -13.00
CA SER A 448 19.05 6.78 -13.00
C SER A 448 18.89 5.50 -12.16
N SER A 449 18.03 5.52 -11.14
CA SER A 449 17.69 4.34 -10.33
C SER A 449 16.90 3.25 -11.09
N ARG A 450 16.53 3.47 -12.38
CA ARG A 450 15.83 2.48 -13.22
C ARG A 450 16.76 1.45 -13.88
N TYR A 451 18.07 1.62 -13.77
CA TYR A 451 19.07 0.84 -14.51
C TYR A 451 19.87 -0.15 -13.65
N TYR A 452 19.42 -0.44 -12.42
CA TYR A 452 20.03 -1.43 -11.54
C TYR A 452 19.02 -2.47 -11.06
#